data_AF-Q1GE62-F1
#
_entry.id   AF-Q1GE62-F1
#
_cell.length_a   1.000
_cell.length_b   1.000
_cell.length_c   1.000
_cell.angle_alpha   90.00
_cell.angle_beta   90.00
_cell.angle_gamma   90.00
#
_symmetry.space_group_name_H-M   'P 1'
#
loop_
_entity.id
_entity.type
_entity.pdbx_description
1 polymer ?
#
loop_
_entity_poly.entity_id
_entity_poly.type
_entity_poly.pdbx_seq_one_letter_code
_entity_poly.pdbx_strand_id
1 'polypeptide(L)'
;MHFKSWDDISPPPNAAEQQLKAAAEAGVLCELGPRDQIPEEPANWQTLTAAQEARHIRAEVLRLILLNGDGCDVTKRSVAMFGAYISGSLDLTNCIIPGNLLLYNCPLE
;
A
#
# COMPACT_ATOMS: atom_id res chain seq x y z
N MET A 1 15.79 5.39 -2.17
CA MET A 1 16.32 4.04 -2.48
C MET A 1 15.10 3.14 -2.53
N HIS A 2 14.77 2.60 -3.69
CA HIS A 2 13.57 1.77 -3.84
C HIS A 2 13.85 0.35 -3.35
N PHE A 3 12.86 -0.26 -2.71
CA PHE A 3 12.91 -1.71 -2.44
C PHE A 3 12.94 -2.46 -3.76
N LYS A 4 13.75 -3.53 -3.83
CA LYS A 4 13.89 -4.37 -5.02
C LYS A 4 13.08 -5.66 -4.89
N SER A 5 13.11 -6.24 -3.69
CA SER A 5 12.33 -7.42 -3.35
C SER A 5 11.53 -7.20 -2.06
N TRP A 6 10.53 -8.06 -1.84
CA TRP A 6 9.73 -8.05 -0.62
C TRP A 6 10.59 -8.29 0.64
N ASP A 7 11.61 -9.14 0.53
CA ASP A 7 12.49 -9.50 1.64
C ASP A 7 13.50 -8.39 1.99
N ASP A 8 13.73 -7.43 1.07
CA ASP A 8 14.60 -6.27 1.29
C ASP A 8 13.91 -5.13 2.08
N ILE A 9 12.61 -5.25 2.37
CA ILE A 9 11.85 -4.19 3.03
C ILE A 9 12.36 -4.01 4.47
N SER A 10 12.90 -2.82 4.75
CA SER A 10 13.42 -2.44 6.07
C SER A 10 12.88 -1.07 6.50
N PRO A 11 12.29 -0.96 7.70
CA PRO A 11 11.93 -2.06 8.62
C PRO A 11 10.94 -3.05 8.00
N PRO A 12 10.80 -4.29 8.54
CA PRO A 12 9.95 -5.32 7.97
C PRO A 12 8.51 -4.85 7.69
N PRO A 13 7.82 -5.43 6.70
CA PRO A 13 6.45 -5.05 6.35
C PRO A 13 5.50 -5.11 7.55
N ASN A 14 4.71 -4.07 7.74
CA ASN A 14 3.69 -4.04 8.79
C ASN A 14 2.48 -4.92 8.41
N ALA A 15 1.51 -5.06 9.32
CA ALA A 15 0.34 -5.91 9.09
C ALA A 15 -0.51 -5.46 7.88
N ALA A 16 -0.70 -4.15 7.69
CA ALA A 16 -1.47 -3.61 6.57
C ALA A 16 -0.78 -3.86 5.23
N GLU A 17 0.55 -3.73 5.17
CA GLU A 17 1.35 -4.00 3.98
C GLU A 17 1.33 -5.49 3.62
N GLN A 18 1.43 -6.38 4.61
CA GLN A 18 1.28 -7.83 4.40
C GLN A 18 -0.12 -8.17 3.87
N GLN A 19 -1.16 -7.52 4.39
CA GLN A 19 -2.53 -7.68 3.90
C GLN A 19 -2.68 -7.18 2.46
N LEU A 20 -2.08 -6.03 2.13
CA LEU A 20 -2.08 -5.49 0.77
C LEU A 20 -1.41 -6.45 -0.22
N LYS A 21 -0.25 -7.02 0.15
CA LYS A 21 0.41 -8.02 -0.68
C LYS A 21 -0.50 -9.22 -0.93
N ALA A 22 -1.06 -9.81 0.12
CA ALA A 22 -1.94 -10.97 0.00
C ALA A 22 -3.18 -10.68 -0.87
N ALA A 23 -3.78 -9.49 -0.72
CA ALA A 23 -4.92 -9.06 -1.53
C ALA A 23 -4.55 -8.86 -3.01
N ALA A 24 -3.39 -8.25 -3.28
CA ALA A 24 -2.87 -8.06 -4.63
C ALA A 24 -2.56 -9.41 -5.31
N GLU A 25 -1.92 -10.33 -4.59
CA GLU A 25 -1.64 -11.69 -5.06
C GLU A 25 -2.93 -12.49 -5.30
N ALA A 26 -3.98 -12.29 -4.50
CA ALA A 26 -5.28 -12.90 -4.74
C ALA A 26 -6.13 -12.17 -5.81
N GLY A 27 -5.74 -10.96 -6.21
CA GLY A 27 -6.50 -10.14 -7.16
C GLY A 27 -7.85 -9.65 -6.60
N VAL A 28 -7.90 -9.34 -5.30
CA VAL A 28 -9.09 -8.86 -4.59
C VAL A 28 -8.84 -7.46 -3.99
N LEU A 29 -9.92 -6.79 -3.59
CA LEU A 29 -9.82 -5.50 -2.90
C LEU A 29 -9.15 -5.65 -1.53
N CYS A 30 -8.12 -4.86 -1.27
CA CYS A 30 -7.55 -4.70 0.06
C CYS A 30 -8.37 -3.68 0.85
N GLU A 31 -9.14 -4.14 1.85
CA GLU A 31 -9.92 -3.28 2.73
C GLU A 31 -9.19 -3.05 4.06
N LEU A 32 -8.70 -1.83 4.25
CA LEU A 32 -8.04 -1.41 5.47
C LEU A 32 -9.02 -0.55 6.28
N GLY A 33 -9.79 -1.23 7.14
CA GLY A 33 -10.77 -0.62 8.02
C GLY A 33 -12.23 -0.70 7.51
N PRO A 34 -13.19 -0.19 8.30
CA PRO A 34 -14.61 -0.26 7.99
C PRO A 34 -14.99 0.64 6.80
N ARG A 35 -15.86 0.15 5.91
CA ARG A 35 -16.30 0.90 4.71
C ARG A 35 -17.13 2.15 5.00
N ASP A 36 -17.76 2.21 6.17
CA ASP A 36 -18.53 3.34 6.67
C ASP A 36 -17.67 4.42 7.34
N GLN A 37 -16.36 4.17 7.50
CA GLN A 37 -15.41 5.10 8.09
C GLN A 37 -14.44 5.59 7.02
N ILE A 38 -14.66 6.82 6.54
CA ILE A 38 -13.69 7.52 5.70
C ILE A 38 -12.51 7.90 6.61
N PRO A 39 -11.28 7.42 6.34
CA PRO A 39 -10.11 7.81 7.10
C PRO A 39 -9.87 9.31 6.97
N GLU A 40 -9.91 10.01 8.10
CA GLU A 40 -9.53 11.42 8.16
C GLU A 40 -8.01 11.56 8.01
N GLU A 41 -7.56 12.64 7.37
CA GLU A 41 -6.14 12.93 7.21
C GLU A 41 -5.43 12.99 8.58
N PRO A 42 -4.28 12.33 8.76
CA PRO A 42 -3.55 12.39 10.03
C PRO A 42 -3.09 13.81 10.33
N ALA A 43 -3.27 14.26 11.57
CA ALA A 43 -2.73 15.54 12.03
C ALA A 43 -1.19 15.57 11.99
N ASN A 44 -0.54 14.40 12.11
CA ASN A 44 0.90 14.26 11.99
C ASN A 44 1.26 12.87 11.42
N TRP A 45 1.79 12.84 10.19
CA TRP A 45 2.23 11.63 9.50
C TRP A 45 3.42 10.93 10.16
N GLN A 46 4.21 11.63 10.97
CA GLN A 46 5.35 11.05 11.70
C GLN A 46 4.94 10.31 12.98
N THR A 47 3.71 10.51 13.45
CA THR A 47 3.18 9.92 14.69
C THR A 47 1.72 9.51 14.52
N LEU A 48 1.52 8.45 13.75
CA LEU A 48 0.20 7.85 13.57
C LEU A 48 -0.31 7.23 14.88
N THR A 49 -1.62 7.34 15.11
CA THR A 49 -2.28 6.59 16.18
C THR A 49 -2.29 5.10 15.85
N ALA A 50 -2.46 4.23 16.85
CA ALA A 50 -2.52 2.78 16.62
C ALA A 50 -3.60 2.37 15.60
N ALA A 51 -4.73 3.08 15.54
CA ALA A 51 -5.79 2.83 14.58
C ALA A 51 -5.39 3.22 13.14
N GLN A 52 -4.58 4.26 12.99
CA GLN A 52 -4.03 4.70 11.71
C GLN A 52 -2.88 3.79 11.26
N GLU A 53 -2.01 3.39 12.19
CA GLU A 53 -0.91 2.45 11.95
C GLU A 53 -1.42 1.09 11.44
N ALA A 54 -2.57 0.63 11.94
CA ALA A 54 -3.22 -0.59 11.47
C ALA A 54 -3.71 -0.52 10.01
N ARG A 55 -3.73 0.66 9.40
CA ARG A 55 -4.11 0.92 8.00
C ARG A 55 -2.98 1.59 7.20
N HIS A 56 -1.78 1.65 7.77
CA HIS A 56 -0.66 2.42 7.23
C HIS A 56 0.13 1.62 6.20
N ILE A 57 0.37 2.22 5.04
CA ILE A 57 1.15 1.66 3.95
C ILE A 57 2.26 2.65 3.62
N ARG A 58 3.51 2.20 3.60
CA ARG A 58 4.60 3.05 3.09
C ARG A 58 4.52 3.12 1.57
N ALA A 59 4.66 4.32 1.01
CA ALA A 59 4.58 4.53 -0.44
C ALA A 59 5.58 3.67 -1.24
N GLU A 60 6.80 3.46 -0.70
CA GLU A 60 7.80 2.59 -1.32
C GLU A 60 7.41 1.11 -1.34
N VAL A 61 6.65 0.63 -0.34
CA VAL A 61 6.12 -0.74 -0.32
C VAL A 61 4.97 -0.87 -1.32
N LEU A 62 4.07 0.12 -1.38
CA LEU A 62 3.04 0.18 -2.42
C LEU A 62 3.66 0.17 -3.82
N ARG A 63 4.71 0.96 -4.04
CA ARG A 63 5.44 0.99 -5.32
C ARG A 63 6.00 -0.39 -5.69
N LEU A 64 6.62 -1.09 -4.74
CA LEU A 64 7.14 -2.44 -4.99
C LEU A 64 6.04 -3.40 -5.46
N ILE A 65 4.89 -3.41 -4.77
CA ILE A 65 3.75 -4.26 -5.12
C ILE A 65 3.20 -3.86 -6.50
N LEU A 66 3.02 -2.57 -6.76
CA LEU A 66 2.48 -2.06 -8.03
C LEU A 66 3.31 -2.46 -9.25
N LEU A 67 4.63 -2.55 -9.09
CA LEU A 67 5.55 -2.85 -10.19
C LEU A 67 5.87 -4.35 -10.29
N ASN A 68 5.18 -5.21 -9.53
CA ASN A 68 5.48 -6.63 -9.42
C ASN A 68 6.97 -6.87 -9.13
N GLY A 69 7.50 -6.17 -8.12
CA GLY A 69 8.87 -6.41 -7.66
C GLY A 69 9.08 -7.85 -7.21
N ASP A 70 10.35 -8.26 -7.10
CA ASP A 70 10.69 -9.64 -6.80
C ASP A 70 10.03 -10.11 -5.49
N GLY A 71 9.33 -11.25 -5.53
CA GLY A 71 8.58 -11.79 -4.39
C GLY A 71 7.15 -11.24 -4.24
N CYS A 72 6.67 -10.41 -5.17
CA CYS A 72 5.27 -9.98 -5.26
C CYS A 72 4.62 -10.59 -6.51
N ASP A 73 3.96 -11.74 -6.37
CA ASP A 73 3.27 -12.41 -7.49
C ASP A 73 1.85 -11.87 -7.65
N VAL A 74 1.74 -10.58 -7.96
CA VAL A 74 0.45 -9.93 -8.16
C VAL A 74 -0.21 -10.53 -9.40
N THR A 75 -1.38 -11.15 -9.21
CA THR A 75 -2.16 -11.65 -10.34
C THR A 75 -2.43 -10.51 -11.31
N LYS A 76 -2.66 -10.81 -12.60
CA LYS A 76 -2.98 -9.80 -13.64
C LYS A 76 -4.18 -8.87 -13.31
N ARG A 77 -4.80 -9.05 -12.16
CA ARG A 77 -5.86 -8.25 -11.57
C ARG A 77 -5.24 -7.27 -10.59
N SER A 78 -4.93 -6.08 -11.12
CA SER A 78 -5.06 -4.78 -10.46
C SER A 78 -4.88 -4.68 -8.92
N VAL A 79 -4.00 -3.79 -8.47
CA VAL A 79 -3.95 -3.39 -7.06
C VAL A 79 -5.14 -2.47 -6.75
N ALA A 80 -6.04 -2.94 -5.88
CA ALA A 80 -7.19 -2.18 -5.42
C ALA A 80 -7.16 -2.06 -3.90
N MET A 81 -7.33 -0.84 -3.38
CA MET A 81 -7.22 -0.57 -1.96
C MET A 81 -8.27 0.44 -1.49
N PHE A 82 -8.80 0.20 -0.30
CA PHE A 82 -9.75 1.07 0.39
C PHE A 82 -9.20 1.46 1.77
N GLY A 83 -9.26 2.75 2.11
CA GLY A 83 -9.16 3.21 3.50
C GLY A 83 -7.74 3.30 4.08
N ALA A 84 -6.70 3.27 3.24
CA ALA A 84 -5.31 3.21 3.68
C ALA A 84 -4.68 4.59 3.91
N TYR A 85 -3.81 4.71 4.90
CA TYR A 85 -2.92 5.86 5.08
C TYR A 85 -1.62 5.61 4.33
N ILE A 86 -1.31 6.38 3.29
CA ILE A 86 -0.09 6.17 2.51
C ILE A 86 0.93 7.28 2.84
N SER A 87 2.02 6.93 3.53
CA SER A 87 3.05 7.90 3.90
C SER A 87 4.26 7.89 2.98
N GLY A 88 4.92 9.04 2.87
CA GLY A 88 6.07 9.25 2.01
C GLY A 88 5.71 9.39 0.52
N SER A 89 6.71 9.69 -0.30
CA SER A 89 6.50 9.99 -1.72
C SER A 89 6.29 8.71 -2.55
N LEU A 90 5.13 8.59 -3.18
CA LEU A 90 4.87 7.56 -4.19
C LEU A 90 5.42 8.01 -5.56
N ASP A 91 6.72 7.78 -5.77
CA ASP A 91 7.35 8.11 -7.06
C ASP A 91 7.15 6.99 -8.10
N LEU A 92 6.31 7.28 -9.08
CA LEU A 92 6.01 6.42 -10.23
C LEU A 92 6.56 6.99 -11.55
N THR A 93 7.48 7.97 -11.48
CA THR A 93 8.07 8.60 -12.65
C THR A 93 8.76 7.56 -13.53
N ASN A 94 8.52 7.60 -14.84
CA ASN A 94 9.06 6.67 -15.84
C ASN A 94 8.76 5.18 -15.57
N CYS A 95 7.71 4.88 -14.80
CA CYS A 95 7.29 3.50 -14.53
C CYS A 95 6.06 3.13 -15.37
N ILE A 96 5.95 1.85 -15.72
CA ILE A 96 4.73 1.26 -16.29
C ILE A 96 4.12 0.37 -15.22
N ILE A 97 2.88 0.64 -14.84
CA ILE A 97 2.13 -0.23 -13.94
C ILE A 97 1.53 -1.35 -14.80
N PRO A 98 1.88 -2.62 -14.59
CA PRO A 98 1.44 -3.75 -15.41
C PRO A 98 -0.05 -4.10 -15.25
N GLY A 99 -0.74 -3.51 -14.27
CA GLY A 99 -2.18 -3.70 -14.01
C GLY A 99 -2.89 -2.39 -13.66
N ASN A 100 -4.16 -2.48 -13.25
CA ASN A 100 -4.88 -1.28 -12.79
C ASN A 100 -4.50 -0.92 -11.36
N LEU A 101 -4.57 0.37 -11.04
CA LEU A 101 -4.47 0.89 -9.68
C LEU A 101 -5.79 1.55 -9.30
N LEU A 102 -6.40 1.10 -8.21
CA LEU A 102 -7.58 1.73 -7.62
C LEU A 102 -7.26 2.09 -6.16
N LEU A 103 -7.29 3.39 -5.86
CA LEU A 103 -7.17 3.92 -4.52
C LEU A 103 -8.48 4.61 -4.16
N TYR A 104 -9.17 4.12 -3.13
CA TYR A 104 -10.42 4.69 -2.68
C TYR A 104 -10.32 5.10 -1.21
N ASN A 105 -10.59 6.37 -0.92
CA ASN A 105 -10.43 6.95 0.41
C ASN A 105 -9.05 6.66 1.02
N CYS A 106 -7.99 6.84 0.23
CA CYS A 106 -6.61 6.68 0.69
C CYS A 106 -5.94 8.06 0.76
N PRO A 107 -5.87 8.69 1.94
CA PRO A 107 -5.04 9.88 2.11
C PRO A 107 -3.57 9.55 1.81
N LEU A 108 -2.90 10.47 1.11
CA LEU A 108 -1.49 10.41 0.70
C LEU A 108 -0.78 11.67 1.22
N GLU A 109 0.40 11.50 1.81
CA GLU A 109 1.29 12.60 2.25
C GLU A 109 1.97 13.34 1.09
#